data_AF-A0A023WZG6-F1
#
_entry.id   AF-A0A023WZG6-F1
#
_cell.length_a   1.000
_cell.length_b   1.000
_cell.length_c   1.000
_cell.angle_alpha   90.00
_cell.angle_beta   90.00
_cell.angle_gamma   90.00
#
_symmetry.space_group_name_H-M   'P 1'
#
loop_
_entity.id
_entity.type
_entity.pdbx_description
1 polymer ?
#
loop_
_entity_poly.entity_id
_entity_poly.type
_entity_poly.pdbx_seq_one_letter_code
_entity_poly.pdbx_strand_id
1 'polypeptide(L)'
;MSKSAKSATKAKRVGVRAYDSHVFVCSGSVCKKRGAKDVRKALKSEVKEAGLRREVRIDSVGCLGLCKHGPNAIVYPSGTWYLGLKERDVPEVVEGHLLGGEPVARLAADFR
;
A
#
# COMPACT_ATOMS: atom_id res chain seq x y z
N MET A 1 45.63 -24.70 29.46
CA MET A 1 44.18 -24.70 29.18
C MET A 1 43.66 -23.28 29.30
N SER A 2 43.34 -22.60 28.20
CA SER A 2 42.49 -21.40 28.25
C SER A 2 42.00 -21.10 26.83
N LYS A 3 40.78 -21.55 26.51
CA LYS A 3 40.09 -21.12 25.29
C LYS A 3 39.29 -19.88 25.65
N SER A 4 39.72 -18.76 25.09
CA SER A 4 39.10 -17.44 25.22
C SER A 4 37.63 -17.48 24.76
N ALA A 5 36.74 -16.99 25.61
CA ALA A 5 35.31 -16.90 25.33
C ALA A 5 35.06 -15.89 24.20
N LYS A 6 34.51 -16.35 23.08
CA LYS A 6 34.07 -15.47 21.99
C LYS A 6 32.88 -14.64 22.47
N SER A 7 33.09 -13.33 22.54
CA SER A 7 32.09 -12.30 22.84
C SER A 7 30.87 -12.46 21.93
N ALA A 8 29.69 -12.56 22.55
CA ALA A 8 28.42 -12.62 21.85
C ALA A 8 28.07 -11.24 21.27
N THR A 9 28.06 -11.13 19.94
CA THR A 9 27.68 -9.91 19.23
C THR A 9 26.21 -9.60 19.46
N LYS A 10 25.92 -8.46 20.09
CA LYS A 10 24.56 -7.99 20.41
C LYS A 10 23.75 -7.81 19.12
N ALA A 11 22.73 -8.64 18.91
CA ALA A 11 21.86 -8.58 17.73
C ALA A 11 21.14 -7.21 17.66
N LYS A 12 21.29 -6.50 16.54
CA LYS A 12 20.60 -5.23 16.26
C LYS A 12 19.11 -5.52 16.08
N ARG A 13 18.24 -4.92 16.91
CA ARG A 13 16.79 -5.01 16.74
C ARG A 13 16.41 -4.35 15.42
N VAL A 14 15.91 -5.13 14.47
CA VAL A 14 15.31 -4.63 13.22
C VAL A 14 13.83 -4.40 13.51
N GLY A 15 13.41 -3.13 13.52
CA GLY A 15 12.00 -2.74 13.74
C GLY A 15 11.31 -2.38 12.42
N VAL A 16 9.99 -2.60 12.36
CA VAL A 16 9.16 -2.07 11.28
C VAL A 16 8.80 -0.63 11.63
N ARG A 17 9.01 0.29 10.69
CA ARG A 17 8.59 1.70 10.85
C ARG A 17 7.07 1.76 10.97
N ALA A 18 6.56 2.61 11.87
CA ALA A 18 5.15 2.94 11.92
C ALA A 18 4.74 3.78 10.69
N TYR A 19 3.59 3.48 10.11
CA TYR A 19 2.99 4.21 9.00
C TYR A 19 1.56 4.57 9.41
N ASP A 20 1.12 5.76 9.03
CA ASP A 20 -0.26 6.24 9.25
C ASP A 20 -1.23 5.52 8.32
N SER A 21 -0.76 5.11 7.13
CA SER A 21 -1.53 4.31 6.20
C SER A 21 -0.71 3.23 5.49
N HIS A 22 -1.33 2.06 5.25
CA HIS A 22 -0.77 0.99 4.43
C HIS A 22 -1.71 0.64 3.28
N VAL A 23 -1.28 0.93 2.07
CA VAL A 23 -1.98 0.61 0.84
C VAL A 23 -1.49 -0.72 0.29
N PHE A 24 -2.41 -1.67 0.14
CA PHE A 24 -2.17 -2.96 -0.49
C PHE A 24 -2.78 -2.99 -1.88
N VAL A 25 -1.95 -3.10 -2.91
CA VAL A 25 -2.38 -3.17 -4.32
C VAL A 25 -2.37 -4.63 -4.79
N CYS A 26 -3.51 -5.10 -5.30
CA CYS A 26 -3.64 -6.47 -5.79
C CYS A 26 -2.69 -6.74 -6.97
N SER A 27 -1.90 -7.80 -6.86
CA SER A 27 -0.98 -8.24 -7.91
C SER A 27 -1.33 -9.61 -8.52
N GLY A 28 -2.59 -10.04 -8.34
CA GLY A 28 -3.15 -11.20 -9.04
C GLY A 28 -3.11 -11.01 -10.57
N SER A 29 -3.10 -12.12 -11.32
CA SER A 29 -2.94 -12.12 -12.79
C SER A 29 -3.95 -11.22 -13.51
N VAL A 30 -5.22 -11.23 -13.10
CA VAL A 30 -6.28 -10.38 -13.67
C VAL A 30 -6.02 -8.90 -13.38
N CYS A 31 -5.70 -8.54 -12.13
CA CYS A 31 -5.40 -7.15 -11.78
C CYS A 31 -4.16 -6.63 -12.51
N LYS A 32 -3.10 -7.46 -12.65
CA LYS A 32 -1.93 -7.14 -13.46
C LYS A 32 -2.29 -6.85 -14.92
N LYS A 33 -3.10 -7.71 -15.56
CA LYS A 33 -3.58 -7.50 -16.94
C LYS A 33 -4.44 -6.24 -17.10
N ARG A 34 -5.05 -5.75 -16.01
CA ARG A 34 -5.88 -4.54 -15.98
C ARG A 34 -5.14 -3.28 -15.53
N GLY A 35 -3.81 -3.30 -15.44
CA GLY A 35 -3.01 -2.11 -15.14
C GLY A 35 -2.66 -1.90 -13.67
N ALA A 36 -2.78 -2.91 -12.79
CA ALA A 36 -2.42 -2.76 -11.37
C ALA A 36 -0.95 -2.35 -11.13
N LYS A 37 -0.04 -2.68 -12.07
CA LYS A 37 1.37 -2.28 -12.00
C LYS A 37 1.51 -0.75 -12.14
N ASP A 38 0.74 -0.16 -13.05
CA ASP A 38 0.78 1.26 -13.36
C ASP A 38 0.11 2.06 -12.24
N VAL A 39 -1.04 1.58 -11.75
CA VAL A 39 -1.70 2.10 -10.54
C VAL A 39 -0.73 2.14 -9.34
N ARG A 40 0.00 1.05 -9.07
CA ARG A 40 0.99 1.02 -7.99
C ARG A 40 2.16 1.98 -8.23
N LYS A 41 2.61 2.12 -9.48
CA LYS A 41 3.70 3.04 -9.82
C LYS A 41 3.27 4.48 -9.58
N ALA A 42 2.09 4.86 -10.06
CA ALA A 42 1.50 6.17 -9.84
C ALA A 42 1.32 6.45 -8.33
N LEU A 43 0.74 5.52 -7.57
CA LEU A 43 0.59 5.68 -6.11
C LEU A 43 1.92 6.00 -5.42
N LYS A 44 3.00 5.33 -5.82
CA LYS A 44 4.33 5.60 -5.27
C LYS A 44 4.93 6.94 -5.70
N SER A 45 4.61 7.43 -6.90
CA SER A 45 5.06 8.75 -7.37
C SER A 45 4.31 9.85 -6.63
N GLU A 46 2.98 9.78 -6.61
CA GLU A 46 2.10 10.76 -5.98
C GLU A 46 2.34 10.85 -4.47
N VAL A 47 2.48 9.73 -3.75
CA VAL A 47 2.87 9.73 -2.32
C VAL A 47 4.25 10.37 -2.10
N LYS A 48 5.18 10.20 -3.05
CA LYS A 48 6.50 10.85 -2.96
C LYS A 48 6.40 12.35 -3.19
N GLU A 49 5.61 12.77 -4.17
CA GLU A 49 5.42 14.18 -4.54
C GLU A 49 4.64 14.94 -3.46
N ALA A 50 3.67 14.29 -2.80
CA ALA A 50 2.95 14.80 -1.64
C ALA A 50 3.77 14.80 -0.34
N GLY A 51 5.02 14.32 -0.35
CA GLY A 51 5.86 14.27 0.85
C GLY A 51 5.53 13.16 1.86
N LEU A 52 4.60 12.26 1.54
CA LEU A 52 4.02 11.25 2.45
C LEU A 52 4.81 9.92 2.54
N ARG A 53 6.10 9.91 2.18
CA ARG A 53 6.89 8.65 2.10
C ARG A 53 7.14 7.99 3.45
N ARG A 54 7.02 8.72 4.55
CA ARG A 54 7.25 8.19 5.90
C ARG A 54 5.95 7.73 6.55
N GLU A 55 4.83 8.25 6.06
CA GLU A 55 3.47 8.16 6.57
C GLU A 55 2.71 7.04 5.82
N VAL A 56 2.93 6.90 4.52
CA VAL A 56 2.21 5.93 3.67
C VAL A 56 3.12 4.82 3.15
N ARG A 57 2.79 3.58 3.48
CA ARG A 57 3.42 2.38 2.90
C ARG A 57 2.58 1.84 1.76
N ILE A 58 3.20 1.57 0.60
CA ILE A 58 2.52 0.94 -0.55
C ILE A 58 3.17 -0.40 -0.89
N ASP A 59 2.43 -1.49 -0.78
CA ASP A 59 2.87 -2.84 -1.15
C ASP A 59 1.96 -3.54 -2.14
N SER A 60 2.53 -4.53 -2.81
CA SER A 60 1.74 -5.48 -3.60
C SER A 60 1.37 -6.67 -2.73
N VAL A 61 0.15 -7.16 -2.92
CA VAL A 61 -0.35 -8.39 -2.29
C VAL A 61 -0.78 -9.40 -3.34
N GLY A 62 -1.02 -10.63 -2.94
CA GLY A 62 -1.59 -11.68 -3.80
C GLY A 62 -2.98 -11.32 -4.34
N CYS A 63 -3.66 -12.32 -4.89
CA CYS A 63 -5.05 -12.13 -5.32
C CYS A 63 -5.96 -11.81 -4.12
N LEU A 64 -6.79 -10.77 -4.25
CA LEU A 64 -7.77 -10.37 -3.24
C LEU A 64 -9.18 -10.95 -3.47
N GLY A 65 -9.32 -11.93 -4.36
CA GLY A 65 -10.61 -12.60 -4.66
C GLY A 65 -11.60 -11.80 -5.51
N LEU A 66 -11.50 -10.47 -5.58
CA LEU A 66 -12.43 -9.60 -6.32
C LEU A 66 -12.01 -9.33 -7.78
N CYS A 67 -11.63 -10.38 -8.52
CA CYS A 67 -11.07 -10.25 -9.88
C CYS A 67 -12.00 -9.52 -10.87
N LYS A 68 -13.32 -9.66 -10.72
CA LYS A 68 -14.32 -9.00 -11.59
C LYS A 68 -14.20 -7.48 -11.56
N HIS A 69 -13.79 -6.94 -10.42
CA HIS A 69 -13.68 -5.50 -10.18
C HIS A 69 -12.23 -4.97 -10.23
N GLY A 70 -11.23 -5.79 -10.58
CA GLY A 70 -9.83 -5.35 -10.61
C GLY A 70 -9.56 -4.19 -11.59
N PRO A 71 -8.52 -3.36 -11.36
CA PRO A 71 -7.54 -3.42 -10.27
C PRO A 71 -8.11 -3.04 -8.89
N ASN A 72 -7.67 -3.75 -7.85
CA ASN A 72 -8.15 -3.54 -6.48
C ASN A 72 -7.01 -3.03 -5.58
N ALA A 73 -7.33 -2.14 -4.66
CA ALA A 73 -6.47 -1.74 -3.56
C ALA A 73 -7.25 -1.65 -2.24
N ILE A 74 -6.56 -1.82 -1.12
CA ILE A 74 -7.12 -1.63 0.22
C ILE A 74 -6.22 -0.66 0.97
N VAL A 75 -6.81 0.30 1.68
CA VAL A 75 -6.10 1.21 2.58
C VAL A 75 -6.41 0.81 4.03
N TYR A 76 -5.38 0.54 4.82
CA TYR A 76 -5.47 0.42 6.28
C TYR A 76 -4.88 1.66 6.94
N PRO A 77 -5.35 2.07 8.14
CA PRO A 77 -6.30 1.36 9.00
C PRO A 77 -7.79 1.57 8.65
N SER A 78 -8.12 2.48 7.72
CA SER A 78 -9.51 2.82 7.37
C SER A 78 -10.33 1.63 6.86
N GLY A 79 -9.68 0.61 6.30
CA GLY A 79 -10.35 -0.57 5.73
C GLY A 79 -11.01 -0.28 4.38
N THR A 80 -10.76 0.90 3.79
CA THR A 80 -11.35 1.32 2.53
C THR A 80 -10.87 0.46 1.37
N TRP A 81 -11.80 -0.10 0.63
CA TRP A 81 -11.55 -0.78 -0.62
C TRP A 81 -11.70 0.16 -1.80
N TYR A 82 -10.71 0.19 -2.68
CA TYR A 82 -10.81 0.79 -4.00
C TYR A 82 -10.88 -0.29 -5.05
N LEU A 83 -11.97 -0.31 -5.78
CA LEU A 83 -12.23 -1.28 -6.84
C LEU A 83 -12.24 -0.57 -8.20
N GLY A 84 -11.73 -1.24 -9.22
CA GLY A 84 -11.65 -0.71 -10.58
C GLY A 84 -10.70 0.48 -10.69
N LEU A 85 -9.76 0.62 -9.76
CA LEU A 85 -8.87 1.77 -9.65
C LEU A 85 -8.00 1.89 -10.91
N LYS A 86 -7.98 3.07 -11.52
CA LYS A 86 -7.13 3.38 -12.69
C LYS A 86 -6.05 4.36 -12.28
N GLU A 87 -5.00 4.43 -13.10
CA GLU A 87 -3.88 5.37 -12.88
C GLU A 87 -4.34 6.82 -12.72
N ARG A 88 -5.29 7.28 -13.55
CA ARG A 88 -5.86 8.63 -13.48
C ARG A 88 -6.60 8.97 -12.19
N ASP A 89 -7.04 7.95 -11.45
CA ASP A 89 -7.78 8.13 -10.20
C ASP A 89 -6.83 8.28 -9.00
N VAL A 90 -5.54 7.98 -9.19
CA VAL A 90 -4.54 7.97 -8.12
C VAL A 90 -4.31 9.33 -7.46
N PRO A 91 -4.20 10.46 -8.21
CA PRO A 91 -4.02 11.78 -7.58
C PRO A 91 -5.14 12.09 -6.58
N GLU A 92 -6.39 11.82 -6.95
CA GLU A 92 -7.56 12.04 -6.10
C GLU A 92 -7.55 11.14 -4.85
N VAL A 93 -7.11 9.88 -4.98
CA VAL A 93 -6.96 8.98 -3.82
C VAL A 93 -5.85 9.45 -2.87
N VAL A 94 -4.74 9.95 -3.41
CA VAL A 94 -3.63 10.45 -2.59
C VAL A 94 -4.03 11.74 -1.88
N GLU A 95 -4.59 12.71 -2.60
CA GLU A 95 -4.99 14.00 -2.06
C GLU A 95 -6.17 13.87 -1.09
N GLY A 96 -7.27 13.23 -1.51
CA GLY A 96 -8.48 13.14 -0.71
C GLY A 96 -8.33 12.23 0.51
N HIS A 97 -7.79 11.02 0.31
CA HIS A 97 -7.81 10.00 1.35
C HIS A 97 -6.47 9.88 2.09
N LEU A 98 -5.35 9.73 1.38
CA LEU A 98 -4.06 9.50 2.06
C LEU A 98 -3.51 10.75 2.73
N LEU A 99 -3.76 11.93 2.16
CA LEU A 99 -3.41 13.22 2.73
C LEU A 99 -4.58 13.80 3.55
N GLY A 100 -5.79 13.84 2.96
CA GLY A 100 -6.97 14.47 3.55
C GLY A 100 -7.75 13.60 4.54
N GLY A 101 -7.47 12.30 4.62
CA GLY A 101 -8.13 11.37 5.55
C GLY A 101 -9.51 10.86 5.11
N GLU A 102 -10.06 11.37 4.01
CA GLU A 102 -11.43 11.06 3.57
C GLU A 102 -11.46 10.14 2.33
N PRO A 103 -12.09 8.96 2.40
CA PRO A 103 -12.24 8.10 1.24
C PRO A 103 -12.96 8.78 0.06
N VAL A 104 -12.35 8.69 -1.11
CA VAL A 104 -12.98 9.10 -2.37
C VAL A 104 -14.24 8.28 -2.66
N ALA A 105 -15.42 8.79 -2.30
CA ALA A 105 -16.69 8.06 -2.28
C ALA A 105 -17.06 7.42 -3.63
N ARG A 106 -16.79 8.09 -4.77
CA ARG A 106 -17.08 7.55 -6.10
C ARG A 106 -16.24 6.30 -6.48
N LEU A 107 -15.12 6.08 -5.77
CA LEU A 107 -14.16 5.00 -6.01
C LEU A 107 -14.16 3.96 -4.89
N ALA A 108 -14.48 4.39 -3.68
CA ALA A 108 -14.54 3.54 -2.50
C ALA A 108 -15.73 2.58 -2.64
N ALA A 109 -15.49 1.30 -2.36
CA ALA A 109 -16.54 0.31 -2.41
C ALA A 109 -17.28 0.25 -1.06
N ASP A 110 -18.61 0.17 -1.13
CA ASP A 110 -19.51 0.16 0.03
C ASP A 110 -19.54 -1.18 0.79
N PHE A 111 -18.53 -2.05 0.65
CA PHE A 111 -18.54 -3.37 1.31
C PHE A 111 -18.38 -3.23 2.83
N ARG A 112 -19.51 -2.98 3.50
CA ARG A 112 -19.78 -3.30 4.90
C ARG A 112 -20.44 -4.67 4.99
#